data_AF-A0A431ID48-F1
#
_entry.id   AF-A0A431ID48-F1
#
_cell.length_a   1.000
_cell.length_b   1.000
_cell.length_c   1.000
_cell.angle_alpha   90.00
_cell.angle_beta   90.00
_cell.angle_gamma   90.00
#
_symmetry.space_group_name_H-M   'P 1'
#
loop_
_entity.id
_entity.type
_entity.pdbx_description
1 polymer ?
#
loop_
_entity_poly.entity_id
_entity_poly.type
_entity_poly.pdbx_seq_one_letter_code
_entity_poly.pdbx_strand_id
1 'polypeptide(L)'
;MNRLYDQHHMLFYRKAYDSMEETRLMRRDDRLIIPLDVLTHQALHKEVSCVPPPSIHLARAAMQEFQDFSKSKDYLVNIDNFQKSIDRASKLYKMREIEKHIGQLIIHAIDLQKPFIKSGSVPQEYIFNAHSAEWRNHGKRT
;
A
#
# COMPACT_ATOMS: atom_id res chain seq x y z
N MET A 1 7.12 23.90 8.29
CA MET A 1 6.50 23.66 6.97
C MET A 1 5.30 22.76 7.16
N ASN A 2 4.13 23.13 6.64
CA ASN A 2 2.96 22.24 6.63
C ASN A 2 3.22 21.12 5.62
N ARG A 3 3.08 19.87 6.07
CA ARG A 3 3.19 18.69 5.22
C ARG A 3 2.01 18.71 4.23
N LEU A 4 2.31 18.70 2.91
CA LEU A 4 1.27 18.75 1.86
C LEU A 4 0.64 17.37 1.59
N TYR A 5 1.35 16.28 1.91
CA TYR A 5 0.89 14.92 1.68
C TYR A 5 1.46 13.94 2.72
N ASP A 6 0.72 12.88 2.99
CA ASP A 6 1.15 11.75 3.80
C ASP A 6 1.44 10.52 2.92
N GLN A 7 2.32 9.64 3.41
CA GLN A 7 2.54 8.33 2.79
C GLN A 7 1.49 7.35 3.31
N HIS A 8 0.45 7.13 2.52
CA HIS A 8 -0.62 6.19 2.82
C HIS A 8 -0.15 4.77 2.55
N HIS A 9 -0.08 3.95 3.61
CA HIS A 9 0.11 2.52 3.45
C HIS A 9 -1.24 1.86 3.27
N MET A 10 -1.50 1.24 2.11
CA MET A 10 -2.73 0.48 1.86
C MET A 10 -3.04 -0.53 2.98
N LEU A 11 -1.98 -1.08 3.57
CA LEU A 11 -1.99 -2.05 4.66
C LEU A 11 -1.63 -1.34 5.98
N PHE A 12 -2.53 -0.49 6.50
CA PHE A 12 -2.14 0.56 7.46
C PHE A 12 -1.87 0.11 8.89
N TYR A 13 -2.43 -1.00 9.39
CA TYR A 13 -2.16 -1.47 10.76
C TYR A 13 -0.75 -2.04 10.92
N ARG A 14 0.20 -1.13 11.15
CA ARG A 14 1.62 -1.44 11.26
C ARG A 14 1.90 -2.58 12.23
N LYS A 15 1.34 -2.56 13.44
CA LYS A 15 1.61 -3.63 14.44
C LYS A 15 1.18 -5.02 13.96
N ALA A 16 0.04 -5.11 13.25
CA ALA A 16 -0.47 -6.38 12.75
C ALA A 16 0.38 -6.89 11.57
N TYR A 17 0.67 -6.02 10.60
CA TYR A 17 1.47 -6.40 9.42
C TYR A 17 2.95 -6.60 9.75
N ASP A 18 3.52 -5.90 10.73
CA ASP A 18 4.92 -6.08 11.12
C ASP A 18 5.14 -7.37 11.96
N SER A 19 4.07 -8.07 12.36
CA SER A 19 4.13 -9.27 13.22
C SER A 19 4.73 -10.50 12.55
N MET A 20 4.62 -10.60 11.22
CA MET A 20 5.22 -11.67 10.40
C MET A 20 6.06 -11.06 9.29
N GLU A 21 7.08 -11.79 8.82
CA GLU A 21 7.98 -11.30 7.79
C GLU A 21 7.24 -11.05 6.46
N GLU A 22 6.39 -11.98 6.04
CA GLU A 22 5.65 -11.89 4.77
C GLU A 22 4.72 -10.67 4.75
N THR A 23 3.93 -10.47 5.80
CA THR A 23 3.03 -9.31 5.90
C THR A 23 3.79 -8.00 6.04
N ARG A 24 4.99 -8.02 6.66
CA ARG A 24 5.86 -6.85 6.77
C ARG A 24 6.40 -6.45 5.40
N LEU A 25 6.82 -7.42 4.59
CA LEU A 25 7.24 -7.19 3.21
C LEU A 25 6.10 -6.64 2.37
N MET A 26 4.90 -7.22 2.46
CA MET A 26 3.69 -6.70 1.79
C MET A 26 3.45 -5.22 2.10
N ARG A 27 3.48 -4.84 3.39
CA ARG A 27 3.20 -3.47 3.83
C ARG A 27 4.27 -2.46 3.38
N ARG A 28 5.50 -2.94 3.18
CA ARG A 28 6.66 -2.12 2.78
C ARG A 28 6.87 -2.06 1.26
N ASP A 29 6.06 -2.79 0.49
CA ASP A 29 6.12 -2.73 -0.97
C ASP A 29 5.73 -1.32 -1.44
N ASP A 30 6.66 -0.64 -2.11
CA ASP A 30 6.50 0.75 -2.49
C ASP A 30 5.42 0.98 -3.55
N ARG A 31 4.97 -0.07 -4.24
CA ARG A 31 3.81 -0.04 -5.15
C ARG A 31 2.49 0.17 -4.40
N LEU A 32 2.48 -0.12 -3.09
CA LEU A 32 1.32 -0.04 -2.19
C LEU A 32 1.44 1.08 -1.15
N ILE A 33 2.41 1.98 -1.33
CA ILE A 33 2.61 3.18 -0.51
C ILE A 33 2.33 4.38 -1.40
N ILE A 34 1.25 5.09 -1.12
CA ILE A 34 0.68 6.09 -2.01
C ILE A 34 0.76 7.45 -1.33
N PRO A 35 1.38 8.46 -1.94
CA PRO A 35 1.33 9.82 -1.43
C PRO A 35 -0.11 10.35 -1.60
N LEU A 36 -0.78 10.62 -0.49
CA LEU A 36 -2.12 11.23 -0.48
C LEU A 36 -2.06 12.61 0.13
N ASP A 37 -2.82 13.55 -0.39
CA ASP A 37 -3.02 14.82 0.31
C ASP A 37 -3.56 14.57 1.73
N VAL A 38 -3.15 15.41 2.68
CA VAL A 38 -3.42 15.17 4.11
C VAL A 38 -4.91 15.07 4.43
N LEU A 39 -5.76 15.85 3.74
CA LEU A 39 -7.19 15.86 4.00
C LEU A 39 -7.84 14.56 3.49
N THR A 40 -7.48 14.10 2.30
CA THR A 40 -7.95 12.83 1.76
C THR A 40 -7.43 11.65 2.56
N HIS A 41 -6.17 11.68 3.02
CA HIS A 41 -5.62 10.64 3.89
C HIS A 41 -6.39 10.53 5.21
N GLN A 42 -6.73 11.66 5.84
CA GLN A 42 -7.56 11.69 7.04
C GLN A 42 -8.99 11.21 6.79
N ALA A 43 -9.59 11.60 5.67
CA ALA A 43 -10.93 11.16 5.29
C ALA A 43 -10.95 9.64 5.05
N LEU A 44 -9.95 9.10 4.34
CA LEU A 44 -9.79 7.66 4.12
C LEU A 44 -9.76 6.91 5.44
N HIS A 45 -8.96 7.36 6.42
CA HIS A 45 -8.88 6.70 7.71
C HIS A 45 -10.11 6.83 8.60
N LYS A 46 -11.05 7.73 8.29
CA LYS A 46 -12.36 7.80 8.95
C LYS A 46 -13.35 6.77 8.37
N GLU A 47 -13.27 6.53 7.06
CA GLU A 47 -14.21 5.66 6.34
C GLU A 47 -13.75 4.20 6.29
N VAL A 48 -12.45 3.96 6.18
CA VAL A 48 -11.87 2.61 6.11
C VAL A 48 -11.11 2.31 7.40
N SER A 49 -11.72 1.46 8.23
CA SER A 49 -11.23 1.17 9.58
C SER A 49 -10.06 0.19 9.59
N CYS A 50 -10.03 -0.81 8.70
CA CYS A 50 -8.93 -1.79 8.64
C CYS A 50 -8.79 -2.49 7.28
N VAL A 51 -7.58 -2.96 6.99
CA VAL A 51 -7.35 -4.10 6.07
C VAL A 51 -6.85 -5.26 6.93
N PRO A 52 -7.54 -6.40 6.99
CA PRO A 52 -7.12 -7.51 7.83
C PRO A 52 -5.81 -8.13 7.31
N PRO A 53 -4.87 -8.50 8.18
CA PRO A 53 -3.66 -9.20 7.73
C PRO A 53 -4.04 -10.59 7.19
N PRO A 54 -3.48 -11.02 6.05
CA PRO A 54 -3.64 -12.38 5.56
C PRO A 54 -2.96 -13.39 6.50
N SER A 55 -3.35 -14.67 6.39
CA SER A 55 -2.56 -15.77 6.96
C SER A 55 -1.18 -15.81 6.32
N ILE A 56 -0.21 -16.47 6.97
CA ILE A 56 1.14 -16.62 6.42
C ILE A 56 1.15 -17.28 5.03
N HIS A 57 0.28 -18.27 4.80
CA HIS A 57 0.22 -18.99 3.52
C HIS A 57 -0.38 -18.11 2.41
N LEU A 58 -1.47 -17.40 2.71
CA LEU A 58 -2.07 -16.45 1.76
C LEU A 58 -1.11 -15.30 1.46
N ALA A 59 -0.44 -14.74 2.48
CA ALA A 59 0.54 -13.68 2.33
C ALA A 59 1.67 -14.08 1.36
N ARG A 60 2.25 -15.26 1.60
CA ARG A 60 3.36 -15.79 0.79
C ARG A 60 2.93 -16.02 -0.66
N ALA A 61 1.81 -16.70 -0.87
CA ALA A 61 1.29 -16.98 -2.21
C ALA A 61 0.93 -15.69 -2.96
N ALA A 62 0.26 -14.75 -2.29
CA ALA A 62 -0.11 -13.47 -2.90
C ALA A 62 1.10 -12.60 -3.26
N MET A 63 2.16 -12.63 -2.45
CA MET A 63 3.40 -11.93 -2.77
C MET A 63 4.15 -12.56 -3.95
N GLN A 64 4.17 -13.89 -4.04
CA GLN A 64 4.73 -14.58 -5.19
C GLN A 64 4.00 -14.17 -6.48
N GLU A 65 2.65 -14.23 -6.48
CA GLU A 65 1.83 -13.76 -7.60
C GLU A 65 2.03 -12.27 -7.90
N PHE A 66 2.26 -11.44 -6.87
CA PHE A 66 2.43 -10.00 -7.05
C PHE A 66 3.78 -9.61 -7.68
N GLN A 67 4.79 -10.47 -7.57
CA GLN A 67 6.11 -10.26 -8.19
C GLN A 67 6.06 -10.35 -9.72
N ASP A 68 5.08 -11.07 -10.28
CA ASP A 68 4.92 -11.23 -11.72
C ASP A 68 4.37 -9.97 -12.40
N PHE A 69 3.84 -9.02 -11.63
CA PHE A 69 3.35 -7.75 -12.15
C PHE A 69 4.44 -6.69 -12.17
N SER A 70 4.60 -6.03 -13.32
CA SER A 70 5.48 -4.88 -13.44
C SER A 70 4.98 -3.72 -12.57
N LYS A 71 5.94 -2.94 -12.06
CA LYS A 71 5.65 -1.71 -11.33
C LYS A 71 5.08 -0.67 -12.28
N SER A 72 3.83 -0.28 -12.06
CA SER A 72 3.17 0.82 -12.76
C SER A 72 3.48 2.16 -12.09
N LYS A 73 3.48 3.25 -12.87
CA LYS A 73 3.43 4.62 -12.34
C LYS A 73 2.03 4.99 -11.84
N ASP A 74 1.00 4.30 -12.36
CA ASP A 74 -0.37 4.45 -11.91
C ASP A 74 -0.61 3.57 -10.68
N TYR A 75 -0.89 4.22 -9.54
CA TYR A 75 -1.17 3.55 -8.27
C TYR A 75 -2.39 2.63 -8.34
N LEU A 76 -3.44 3.01 -9.07
CA LEU A 76 -4.64 2.18 -9.20
C LEU A 76 -4.33 0.86 -9.92
N VAL A 77 -3.45 0.89 -10.92
CA VAL A 77 -2.98 -0.33 -11.61
C VAL A 77 -2.21 -1.23 -10.64
N ASN A 78 -1.33 -0.67 -9.80
CA ASN A 78 -0.60 -1.46 -8.79
C ASN A 78 -1.55 -2.09 -7.76
N ILE A 79 -2.58 -1.35 -7.32
CA ILE A 79 -3.62 -1.85 -6.40
C ILE A 79 -4.41 -2.98 -7.04
N ASP A 80 -4.87 -2.81 -8.29
CA ASP A 80 -5.61 -3.85 -9.01
C ASP A 80 -4.76 -5.11 -9.20
N ASN A 81 -3.47 -4.96 -9.47
CA ASN A 81 -2.53 -6.07 -9.57
C ASN A 81 -2.37 -6.80 -8.23
N PHE A 82 -2.31 -6.07 -7.13
CA PHE A 82 -2.24 -6.67 -5.80
C PHE A 82 -3.55 -7.39 -5.41
N GLN A 83 -4.72 -6.83 -5.71
CA GLN A 83 -5.99 -7.53 -5.50
C GLN A 83 -6.10 -8.80 -6.35
N LYS A 84 -5.64 -8.75 -7.62
CA LYS A 84 -5.55 -9.94 -8.47
C LYS A 84 -4.62 -11.00 -7.88
N SER A 85 -3.50 -10.59 -7.27
CA SER A 85 -2.57 -11.53 -6.65
C SER A 85 -3.18 -12.22 -5.42
N ILE A 86 -3.93 -11.47 -4.59
CA ILE A 86 -4.70 -12.03 -3.47
C ILE A 86 -5.80 -12.98 -3.98
N ASP A 87 -6.56 -12.58 -4.99
CA ASP A 87 -7.63 -13.39 -5.58
C ASP A 87 -7.09 -14.72 -6.13
N ARG A 88 -5.99 -14.70 -6.90
CA ARG A 88 -5.33 -15.90 -7.41
C ARG A 88 -4.79 -16.78 -6.29
N ALA A 89 -4.11 -16.20 -5.31
CA ALA A 89 -3.57 -16.93 -4.17
C ALA A 89 -4.67 -17.63 -3.36
N SER A 90 -5.83 -16.97 -3.19
CA SER A 90 -6.98 -17.55 -2.48
C SER A 90 -7.59 -18.76 -3.19
N LYS A 91 -7.41 -18.87 -4.51
CA LYS A 91 -7.94 -19.96 -5.34
C LYS A 91 -7.04 -21.19 -5.41
N LEU A 92 -5.84 -21.15 -4.80
CA LEU A 92 -4.95 -22.31 -4.76
C LEU A 92 -5.64 -23.48 -4.05
N TYR A 93 -5.48 -24.70 -4.59
CA TYR A 93 -6.13 -25.91 -4.08
C TYR A 93 -5.94 -26.15 -2.57
N LYS A 94 -4.80 -25.71 -2.01
CA LYS A 94 -4.44 -25.90 -0.59
C LYS A 94 -5.00 -24.81 0.34
N MET A 95 -5.66 -23.77 -0.18
CA MET A 95 -6.22 -22.70 0.67
C MET A 95 -7.49 -23.17 1.37
N ARG A 96 -7.53 -22.93 2.69
CA ARG A 96 -8.70 -23.23 3.51
C ARG A 96 -9.78 -22.17 3.31
N GLU A 97 -11.04 -22.53 3.54
CA GLU A 97 -12.18 -21.61 3.38
C GLU A 97 -12.04 -20.31 4.18
N ILE A 98 -11.49 -20.36 5.39
CA ILE A 98 -11.24 -19.15 6.18
C ILE A 98 -10.23 -18.22 5.50
N GLU A 99 -9.19 -18.76 4.86
CA GLU A 99 -8.19 -17.96 4.15
C GLU A 99 -8.77 -17.32 2.90
N LYS A 100 -9.68 -18.03 2.21
CA LYS A 100 -10.45 -17.49 1.08
C LYS A 100 -11.30 -16.30 1.48
N HIS A 101 -12.05 -16.43 2.59
CA HIS A 101 -12.85 -15.33 3.12
C HIS A 101 -11.98 -14.15 3.57
N ILE A 102 -10.83 -14.40 4.20
CA ILE A 102 -9.87 -13.33 4.54
C ILE A 102 -9.38 -12.62 3.26
N GLY A 103 -9.04 -13.38 2.21
CA GLY A 103 -8.66 -12.80 0.91
C GLY A 103 -9.74 -11.90 0.32
N GLN A 104 -11.00 -12.32 0.36
CA GLN A 104 -12.14 -11.52 -0.09
C GLN A 104 -12.33 -10.25 0.75
N LEU A 105 -12.18 -10.33 2.07
CA LEU A 105 -12.25 -9.17 2.95
C LEU A 105 -11.12 -8.17 2.68
N ILE A 106 -9.90 -8.65 2.39
CA ILE A 106 -8.78 -7.81 1.98
C ILE A 106 -9.11 -7.07 0.69
N ILE A 107 -9.58 -7.78 -0.34
CA ILE A 107 -9.95 -7.19 -1.63
C ILE A 107 -11.02 -6.12 -1.42
N HIS A 108 -12.07 -6.43 -0.66
CA HIS A 108 -13.15 -5.50 -0.37
C HIS A 108 -12.66 -4.24 0.37
N ALA A 109 -11.85 -4.41 1.42
CA ALA A 109 -11.30 -3.29 2.18
C ALA A 109 -10.37 -2.39 1.33
N ILE A 110 -9.71 -2.96 0.33
CA ILE A 110 -8.90 -2.21 -0.63
C ILE A 110 -9.78 -1.46 -1.63
N ASP A 111 -10.88 -2.07 -2.10
CA ASP A 111 -11.82 -1.39 -3.00
C ASP A 111 -12.43 -0.14 -2.37
N LEU A 112 -12.73 -0.18 -1.07
CA LEU A 112 -13.22 0.98 -0.32
C LEU A 112 -12.23 2.16 -0.30
N GLN A 113 -10.92 1.91 -0.46
CA GLN A 113 -9.89 2.94 -0.47
C GLN A 113 -9.71 3.59 -1.86
N LYS A 114 -10.06 2.89 -2.95
CA LYS A 114 -9.81 3.35 -4.33
C LYS A 114 -10.40 4.72 -4.65
N PRO A 115 -11.62 5.10 -4.20
CA PRO A 115 -12.15 6.44 -4.46
C PRO A 115 -11.26 7.55 -3.91
N PHE A 116 -10.75 7.40 -2.68
CA PHE A 116 -9.84 8.36 -2.03
C PHE A 116 -8.50 8.43 -2.75
N ILE A 117 -7.98 7.29 -3.18
CA ILE A 117 -6.71 7.23 -3.91
C ILE A 117 -6.86 7.94 -5.25
N LYS A 118 -7.95 7.67 -5.97
CA LYS A 118 -8.24 8.30 -7.26
C LYS A 118 -8.37 9.82 -7.14
N SER A 119 -8.94 10.34 -6.04
CA SER A 119 -9.15 11.78 -5.86
C SER A 119 -7.98 12.51 -5.21
N GLY A 120 -7.21 11.84 -4.35
CA GLY A 120 -6.22 12.47 -3.47
C GLY A 120 -4.77 12.06 -3.73
N SER A 121 -4.49 11.15 -4.67
CA SER A 121 -3.12 10.78 -5.01
C SER A 121 -2.35 11.96 -5.56
N VAL A 122 -1.17 12.21 -5.00
CA VAL A 122 -0.27 13.26 -5.46
C VAL A 122 0.62 12.68 -6.56
N PRO A 123 0.71 13.31 -7.75
CA PRO A 123 1.58 12.82 -8.80
C PRO A 123 3.05 12.83 -8.36
N GLN A 124 3.82 11.85 -8.83
CA GLN A 124 5.17 11.57 -8.33
C GLN A 124 6.14 12.74 -8.58
N GLU A 125 5.89 13.53 -9.62
CA GLU A 125 6.60 14.76 -9.96
C GLU A 125 6.36 15.93 -8.97
N TYR A 126 5.31 15.88 -8.14
CA TYR A 126 5.08 16.86 -7.06
C TYR A 126 5.63 16.39 -5.72
N ILE A 127 6.13 15.15 -5.65
CA ILE A 127 6.91 14.63 -4.53
C ILE A 127 8.35 15.20 -4.64
N PHE A 128 8.50 16.53 -4.61
CA PHE A 128 9.81 17.19 -4.67
C PHE A 128 10.29 17.62 -3.28
N ASN A 129 11.28 16.88 -2.77
CA ASN A 129 12.57 17.39 -2.28
C ASN A 129 12.61 18.42 -1.14
N ALA A 130 12.00 18.11 0.01
CA ALA A 130 12.37 18.79 1.26
C ALA A 130 13.85 18.54 1.68
N HIS A 131 14.52 17.52 1.12
CA HIS A 131 15.90 17.16 1.50
C HIS A 131 17.02 17.66 0.56
N SER A 132 16.74 18.10 -0.68
CA SER A 132 17.81 18.48 -1.61
C SER A 132 18.13 19.98 -1.65
N ALA A 133 17.36 20.82 -0.96
CA ALA A 133 17.64 22.25 -0.84
C ALA A 133 18.63 22.61 0.30
N GLU A 134 18.77 21.78 1.32
CA GLU A 134 19.58 22.12 2.51
C GLU A 134 21.08 21.78 2.37
N TRP A 135 21.46 20.85 1.50
CA TRP A 135 22.88 20.44 1.37
C TRP A 135 23.72 21.27 0.40
N ARG A 136 23.12 22.15 -0.42
CA ARG A 136 23.89 22.99 -1.36
C ARG A 136 24.45 24.29 -0.75
N ASN A 137 24.10 24.63 0.50
CA ASN A 137 24.53 25.87 1.15
C ASN A 137 25.61 25.69 2.24
N HIS A 138 26.23 24.52 2.37
CA HIS A 138 27.34 24.31 3.32
C HIS A 138 28.71 24.04 2.66
N GLY A 139 28.82 24.25 1.35
CA GLY A 139 30.08 24.10 0.60
C GLY A 139 30.87 25.40 0.35
N LYS A 140 30.67 26.46 1.14
CA LYS A 140 31.53 27.67 1.09
C LYS A 140 31.86 28.16 2.49
N ARG A 141 32.80 27.48 3.14
CA ARG A 141 33.67 28.04 4.18
C ARG A 141 34.90 27.14 4.30
N THR A 142 35.89 27.44 3.47
CA THR A 142 37.30 27.76 3.81
C THR A 142 38.07 27.78 2.50
#